data_AF-A0A1G2LCW5-F1
#
_entry.id   AF-A0A1G2LCW5-F1
#
_cell.length_a   1.000
_cell.length_b   1.000
_cell.length_c   1.000
_cell.angle_alpha   90.00
_cell.angle_beta   90.00
_cell.angle_gamma   90.00
#
_symmetry.space_group_name_H-M   'P 1'
#
loop_
_entity.id
_entity.type
_entity.pdbx_description
1 polymer ?
#
loop_
_entity_poly.entity_id
_entity_poly.type
_entity_poly.pdbx_seq_one_letter_code
_entity_poly.pdbx_strand_id
1 'polypeptide(L)' 'MTQKVLKVGSSAAVTIPKRFLAELGLKAGDRVVVEIDKKRRAVVIEPVAKIDRELLAWTSRFIERYRPALEALARK' A
#
# COMPACT_ATOMS: atom_id res chain seq x y z
N MET A 1 8.37 2.61 -21.29
CA MET A 1 9.83 2.62 -21.02
C MET A 1 10.23 1.23 -20.55
N THR A 2 11.40 0.74 -20.96
CA THR A 2 11.96 -0.54 -20.53
C THR A 2 13.16 -0.28 -19.64
N GLN A 3 13.29 -1.06 -18.56
CA GLN A 3 14.41 -0.99 -17.61
C GLN A 3 15.00 -2.38 -17.45
N LYS A 4 16.30 -2.47 -17.16
CA LYS A 4 16.99 -3.75 -16.95
C LYS A 4 16.89 -4.18 -15.49
N VAL A 5 16.81 -5.50 -15.27
CA VAL A 5 16.98 -6.10 -13.94
C VAL A 5 18.47 -6.14 -13.58
N LEU A 6 18.82 -5.56 -12.44
CA LEU A 6 20.18 -5.42 -11.93
C LEU A 6 20.40 -6.39 -10.76
N LYS A 7 21.59 -6.99 -10.66
CA LYS A 7 21.98 -7.79 -9.50
C LYS A 7 22.38 -6.86 -8.35
N VAL A 8 21.83 -7.09 -7.16
CA VAL A 8 22.12 -6.35 -5.92
C VAL A 8 22.34 -7.35 -4.80
N GLY A 9 23.59 -7.63 -4.46
CA GLY A 9 23.95 -8.67 -3.47
C GLY A 9 23.42 -10.05 -3.90
N SER A 10 22.59 -10.66 -3.04
CA SER A 10 21.88 -11.91 -3.30
C SER A 10 20.51 -11.72 -3.97
N SER A 11 20.13 -10.48 -4.30
CA SER A 11 18.81 -10.11 -4.84
C SER A 11 18.91 -9.39 -6.18
N ALA A 12 17.76 -8.96 -6.70
CA ALA A 12 17.64 -8.21 -7.94
C ALA A 12 16.83 -6.93 -7.75
N ALA A 13 17.11 -5.90 -8.56
CA ALA A 13 16.42 -4.61 -8.51
C ALA A 13 16.14 -4.06 -9.91
N VAL A 14 15.16 -3.17 -10.01
CA VAL A 14 14.88 -2.37 -11.23
C VAL A 14 14.90 -0.89 -10.86
N THR A 15 15.32 -0.05 -11.79
CA THR A 15 15.34 1.40 -11.60
C THR A 15 13.97 1.98 -11.91
N ILE A 16 13.33 2.58 -10.92
CA ILE A 16 12.04 3.27 -11.06
C ILE A 16 12.31 4.77 -11.28
N PRO A 17 11.81 5.37 -12.38
CA PRO A 17 11.95 6.80 -12.62
C PRO A 17 11.38 7.66 -11.48
N LYS A 18 12.04 8.78 -11.17
CA LYS A 18 11.60 9.71 -10.11
C LYS A 18 10.14 10.16 -10.25
N ARG A 19 9.66 10.39 -11.48
CA ARG A 19 8.26 10.76 -11.75
C ARG A 19 7.26 9.70 -11.27
N PHE A 20 7.57 8.41 -11.45
CA PHE A 20 6.66 7.32 -11.02
C PHE A 20 6.68 7.17 -9.50
N LEU A 21 7.83 7.36 -8.86
CA LEU A 21 7.89 7.43 -7.40
C LEU A 21 7.01 8.57 -6.86
N ALA A 22 7.06 9.75 -7.48
CA ALA A 22 6.24 10.88 -7.09
C ALA A 22 4.73 10.63 -7.28
N GLU A 23 4.33 10.06 -8.42
CA GLU A 23 2.93 9.68 -8.70
C GLU A 23 2.38 8.65 -7.69
N LEU A 24 3.24 7.73 -7.23
CA LEU A 24 2.90 6.73 -6.21
C LEU A 24 3.04 7.26 -4.77
N GLY A 25 3.47 8.51 -4.58
CA GLY A 25 3.73 9.08 -3.25
C GLY A 25 4.88 8.39 -2.49
N LEU A 26 5.81 7.76 -3.22
CA LEU A 26 6.95 7.03 -2.69
C LEU A 26 8.24 7.85 -2.76
N LYS A 27 9.14 7.60 -1.80
CA LYS A 27 10.53 8.04 -1.84
C LYS A 27 11.49 6.88 -1.55
N ALA A 28 12.76 7.06 -1.88
CA ALA A 28 13.79 6.09 -1.54
C ALA A 28 13.81 5.85 -0.03
N GLY A 29 13.80 4.57 0.37
CA GLY A 29 13.73 4.15 1.78
C GLY A 29 12.31 3.91 2.31
N ASP A 30 11.25 4.25 1.57
CA ASP A 30 9.89 3.86 1.96
C ASP A 30 9.71 2.33 1.86
N ARG A 31 8.86 1.80 2.74
CA ARG A 31 8.45 0.39 2.68
C ARG A 31 7.35 0.20 1.64
N VAL A 32 7.49 -0.85 0.85
CA VAL A 32 6.54 -1.26 -0.18
C VAL A 32 6.22 -2.74 -0.03
N VAL A 33 5.04 -3.13 -0.49
CA VAL A 33 4.67 -4.53 -0.68
C VAL A 33 5.08 -4.94 -2.09
N VAL A 34 5.71 -6.11 -2.22
CA VAL A 34 6.13 -6.66 -3.52
C VAL A 34 5.53 -8.05 -3.66
N GLU A 35 4.67 -8.22 -4.65
CA GLU A 35 3.93 -9.46 -4.88
C GLU A 35 4.02 -9.91 -6.34
N ILE A 36 3.74 -11.19 -6.58
CA ILE A 36 3.68 -11.77 -7.93
C ILE A 36 2.22 -11.95 -8.32
N ASP A 37 1.76 -11.17 -9.31
CA ASP A 37 0.51 -11.44 -10.00
C ASP A 37 0.75 -12.58 -11.01
N LYS A 38 0.40 -13.80 -10.60
CA LYS A 38 0.56 -15.00 -11.41
C LYS A 38 -0.26 -14.96 -12.71
N LYS A 39 -1.42 -14.29 -12.72
CA LYS A 39 -2.28 -14.21 -13.91
C LYS A 39 -1.65 -13.32 -14.97
N ARG A 40 -1.11 -12.18 -14.54
CA ARG A 40 -0.45 -11.22 -15.43
C ARG A 40 1.04 -11.52 -15.67
N ARG A 41 1.60 -12.52 -14.98
CA ARG A 41 3.04 -12.82 -14.93
C ARG A 41 3.86 -11.56 -14.64
N ALA A 42 3.41 -10.79 -13.66
CA ALA A 42 3.97 -9.48 -13.33
C ALA A 42 4.38 -9.42 -11.85
N VAL A 43 5.38 -8.60 -11.56
CA VAL A 43 5.67 -8.16 -10.19
C VAL A 43 4.90 -6.87 -9.96
N VAL A 44 4.10 -6.83 -8.90
CA VAL A 44 3.32 -5.66 -8.50
C VAL A 44 3.99 -5.07 -7.26
N ILE A 45 4.19 -3.75 -7.28
CA ILE A 45 4.79 -3.00 -6.18
C ILE A 45 3.77 -1.97 -5.72
N GLU A 46 3.39 -2.02 -4.45
CA GLU A 46 2.38 -1.14 -3.89
C GLU A 46 2.93 -0.41 -2.64
N PRO A 47 2.59 0.87 -2.44
CA PRO A 47 2.91 1.55 -1.19
C PRO A 47 2.29 0.81 0.00
N VAL A 48 3.05 0.62 1.08
CA VAL A 48 2.43 0.18 2.33
C VAL A 48 1.53 1.32 2.81
N ALA A 49 0.23 1.05 2.94
CA ALA A 49 -0.71 2.00 3.52
C ALA A 49 -0.17 2.46 4.88
N LYS A 50 0.19 3.74 4.99
CA LYS A 50 0.51 4.37 6.27
C LYS A 50 -0.80 4.55 7.01
N ILE A 51 -1.24 3.49 7.67
CA ILE A 51 -2.39 3.57 8.55
C ILE A 51 -1.96 4.38 9.76
N ASP A 52 -2.52 5.58 9.88
CA ASP A 52 -2.39 6.39 11.07
C ASP A 52 -3.00 5.62 12.24
N ARG A 53 -2.17 5.27 13.22
CA ARG A 53 -2.58 4.50 14.41
C ARG A 53 -3.57 5.29 15.25
N GLU A 54 -3.45 6.61 15.28
CA GLU A 54 -4.38 7.48 16.01
C GLU A 54 -5.74 7.47 15.34
N LEU A 55 -5.77 7.64 14.01
CA LEU A 55 -7.01 7.52 13.22
C LEU A 55 -7.66 6.15 13.41
N LEU A 56 -6.87 5.08 13.39
CA LEU A 56 -7.39 3.73 13.58
C LEU A 56 -8.00 3.56 14.98
N ALA A 57 -7.32 4.04 16.02
CA ALA A 57 -7.83 4.00 17.38
C ALA A 57 -9.11 4.86 17.55
N TRP A 58 -9.16 6.04 16.95
CA TRP A 58 -10.34 6.89 16.92
C TRP A 58 -11.51 6.20 16.22
N THR A 59 -11.25 5.62 15.05
CA THR A 59 -12.26 4.93 14.25
C THR A 59 -12.83 3.73 15.01
N SER A 60 -11.98 2.92 15.64
CA SER A 60 -12.44 1.80 16.47
C SER A 60 -13.33 2.27 17.62
N ARG A 61 -12.92 3.31 18.37
CA ARG A 61 -13.73 3.86 19.46
C ARG A 61 -15.07 4.43 18.98
N PHE A 62 -15.07 5.11 17.84
CA PHE A 62 -16.29 5.63 17.24
C PHE A 62 -17.26 4.50 16.88
N ILE A 63 -16.77 3.47 16.19
CA ILE A 63 -17.58 2.31 15.81
C ILE A 63 -18.12 1.61 17.06
N GLU A 64 -17.31 1.38 18.10
CA GLU A 64 -17.76 0.76 19.35
C GLU A 64 -18.86 1.58 20.03
N ARG A 65 -18.65 2.90 20.17
CA ARG A 65 -19.61 3.80 20.83
C ARG A 65 -20.96 3.88 20.12
N TYR A 66 -20.96 3.85 18.79
CA TYR A 66 -22.15 4.09 17.98
C TYR A 66 -22.67 2.84 17.25
N ARG A 67 -22.16 1.64 17.59
CA ARG A 67 -22.50 0.37 16.92
C ARG A 67 -24.01 0.16 16.73
N PRO A 68 -24.88 0.35 17.75
CA PRO A 68 -26.32 0.13 17.55
C PRO A 68 -26.94 1.08 16.52
N ALA A 69 -26.48 2.33 16.48
CA ALA A 69 -26.98 3.34 15.54
C ALA A 69 -26.48 3.07 14.11
N LEU A 70 -25.23 2.63 13.96
CA LEU A 70 -24.66 2.23 12.68
C LEU A 70 -25.37 1.01 12.10
N GLU A 71 -25.69 0.03 12.93
CA GLU A 71 -26.46 -1.16 12.52
C GLU A 71 -27.90 -0.82 12.13
N ALA A 72 -28.55 0.09 12.86
CA ALA A 72 -29.87 0.59 12.50
C ALA A 72 -29.87 1.36 11.16
N LEU A 73 -28.80 2.14 10.90
CA LEU A 73 -28.63 2.87 9.64
C LEU A 73 -28.44 1.92 8.45
N ALA A 74 -27.67 0.84 8.61
CA ALA A 74 -27.42 -0.12 7.54
C ALA A 74 -28.67 -0.96 7.15
N ARG A 75 -29.72 -0.94 7.98
CA ARG A 75 -30.99 -1.65 7.74
C ARG A 75 -32.07 -0.76 7.12
N LYS A 76 -31.77 0.51 6.87
CA LYS A 76 -32.58 1.41 6.04
C LYS A 76 -32.12 1.32 4.58
#